data_AF-F4Q887-F1
#
_entry.id   AF-F4Q887-F1
#
_cell.length_a   1.000
_cell.length_b   1.000
_cell.length_c   1.000
_cell.angle_alpha   90.00
_cell.angle_beta   90.00
_cell.angle_gamma   90.00
#
_symmetry.space_group_name_H-M   'P 1'
#
loop_
_entity.id
_entity.type
_entity.pdbx_description
1 polymer ?
#
loop_
_entity_poly.entity_id
_entity_poly.type
_entity_poly.pdbx_seq_one_letter_code
_entity_poly.pdbx_strand_id
1 'polypeptide(L)'
;MCEDLLVCLFGYGSILWRPGFPYVRKFNAYIKGYKRFFYQGSTDHRGTPESPGRVVTLIKQPEDYINDDWITWGTVYCIPDEEAEIILKNLDYREKGGYQRIETDIFINGKESSHGKAILYFASETNEEFLGEDSMDKIAHQIVRSVGPSGRNLDYLLKLANSLHKMQVEDDHVFELEKLVLELMKQHNIVEHQYLSGAGGDGAQQHQQSLSPSDPNSPSTADSHVINETLELQKKYFTQPKGSILIDDGAVQAISQRAKSLLAVGIVKISGTFEPGSLVSILDKNNNELSRGISNYSDREINTLIGTHSQHIKDVLGFTRGESIIDNKNLILL
;
A
#
# COMPACT_ATOMS: atom_id res chain seq x y z
N MET A 1 -33.86 -20.20 -7.84
CA MET A 1 -34.40 -19.00 -7.17
C MET A 1 -33.51 -18.58 -5.99
N CYS A 2 -32.22 -18.32 -6.20
CA CYS A 2 -31.32 -17.83 -5.14
C CYS A 2 -30.18 -16.94 -5.69
N GLU A 3 -30.30 -16.47 -6.94
CA GLU A 3 -29.31 -15.55 -7.55
C GLU A 3 -29.80 -14.09 -7.56
N ASP A 4 -31.11 -13.85 -7.34
CA ASP A 4 -31.72 -12.50 -7.33
C ASP A 4 -31.45 -11.69 -6.05
N LEU A 5 -30.61 -12.19 -5.14
CA LEU A 5 -30.29 -11.55 -3.84
C LEU A 5 -28.80 -11.25 -3.68
N LEU A 6 -28.03 -11.32 -4.78
CA LEU A 6 -26.58 -11.06 -4.74
C LEU A 6 -26.22 -9.87 -5.61
N VAL A 7 -25.51 -8.91 -5.02
CA VAL A 7 -24.87 -7.82 -5.75
C VAL A 7 -23.45 -8.24 -6.11
N CYS A 8 -23.07 -8.06 -7.37
CA CYS A 8 -21.74 -8.42 -7.85
C CYS A 8 -20.84 -7.18 -7.97
N LEU A 9 -19.61 -7.28 -7.48
CA LEU A 9 -18.58 -6.25 -7.55
C LEU A 9 -17.42 -6.75 -8.40
N PHE A 10 -17.04 -6.00 -9.44
CA PHE A 10 -15.86 -6.31 -10.24
C PHE A 10 -14.64 -5.56 -9.71
N GLY A 11 -13.62 -6.33 -9.33
CA GLY A 11 -12.35 -5.82 -8.86
C GLY A 11 -11.24 -5.96 -9.89
N TYR A 12 -10.43 -4.91 -10.06
CA TYR A 12 -9.29 -4.89 -10.98
C TYR A 12 -7.98 -4.32 -10.39
N GLY A 13 -7.99 -3.86 -9.13
CA GLY A 13 -6.81 -3.30 -8.45
C GLY A 13 -6.51 -4.02 -7.14
N SER A 14 -6.28 -3.24 -6.07
CA SER A 14 -5.93 -3.76 -4.74
C SER A 14 -6.90 -4.77 -4.14
N ILE A 15 -8.17 -4.69 -4.55
CA ILE A 15 -9.24 -5.58 -4.15
C ILE A 15 -8.97 -7.05 -4.48
N LEU A 16 -8.13 -7.35 -5.51
CA LEU A 16 -7.76 -8.72 -5.91
C LEU A 16 -7.09 -9.52 -4.78
N TRP A 17 -6.29 -8.85 -3.94
CA TRP A 17 -5.62 -9.49 -2.78
C TRP A 17 -6.10 -8.95 -1.44
N ARG A 18 -6.72 -7.76 -1.42
CA ARG A 18 -7.23 -7.11 -0.20
C ARG A 18 -8.64 -6.56 -0.46
N PRO A 19 -9.67 -7.44 -0.51
CA PRO A 19 -11.04 -7.01 -0.74
C PRO A 19 -11.50 -6.04 0.35
N GLY A 20 -11.29 -6.38 1.62
CA GLY A 20 -11.62 -5.51 2.75
C GLY A 20 -13.10 -5.49 3.12
N PHE A 21 -13.87 -6.48 2.66
CA PHE A 21 -15.28 -6.68 2.96
C PHE A 21 -15.63 -8.17 2.86
N PRO A 22 -16.70 -8.64 3.54
CA PRO A 22 -17.18 -10.01 3.43
C PRO A 22 -17.85 -10.27 2.06
N TYR A 23 -17.78 -11.50 1.57
CA TYR A 23 -18.45 -11.92 0.33
C TYR A 23 -18.87 -13.39 0.42
N VAL A 24 -19.93 -13.74 -0.30
CA VAL A 24 -20.49 -15.11 -0.35
C VAL A 24 -19.74 -15.97 -1.36
N ARG A 25 -19.41 -15.38 -2.51
CA ARG A 25 -18.80 -16.06 -3.66
C ARG A 25 -17.78 -15.13 -4.30
N LYS A 26 -16.70 -15.69 -4.83
CA LYS A 26 -15.81 -14.99 -5.77
C LYS A 26 -15.40 -15.88 -6.93
N PHE A 27 -15.15 -15.30 -8.09
CA PHE A 27 -14.62 -16.00 -9.26
C PHE A 27 -13.88 -15.02 -10.18
N ASN A 28 -12.93 -15.54 -10.97
CA ASN A 28 -12.20 -14.73 -11.95
C ASN A 28 -13.07 -14.51 -13.19
N ALA A 29 -13.06 -13.28 -13.70
CA ALA A 29 -13.81 -12.87 -14.88
C ALA A 29 -13.05 -11.74 -15.59
N TYR A 30 -13.53 -11.34 -16.76
CA TYR A 30 -13.05 -10.15 -17.45
C TYR A 30 -14.21 -9.26 -17.88
N ILE A 31 -13.89 -7.99 -18.10
CA ILE A 31 -14.78 -6.99 -18.71
C ILE A 31 -14.22 -6.59 -20.08
N LYS A 32 -15.08 -6.12 -20.98
CA LYS A 32 -14.73 -5.66 -22.34
C LYS A 32 -14.82 -4.13 -22.45
N GLY A 33 -14.10 -3.55 -23.40
CA GLY A 33 -14.08 -2.11 -23.67
C GLY A 33 -13.19 -1.30 -22.73
N TYR A 34 -12.35 -1.96 -21.93
CA TYR A 34 -11.48 -1.31 -20.94
C TYR A 34 -10.11 -1.99 -20.89
N LYS A 35 -9.06 -1.17 -20.76
CA LYS A 35 -7.70 -1.63 -20.41
C LYS A 35 -7.23 -1.00 -19.10
N ARG A 36 -6.44 -1.75 -18.35
CA ARG A 36 -5.90 -1.35 -17.05
C ARG A 36 -4.54 -0.68 -17.21
N PHE A 37 -4.36 0.48 -16.59
CA PHE A 37 -3.13 1.26 -16.66
C PHE A 37 -2.74 1.90 -15.32
N PHE A 38 -1.44 2.04 -15.05
CA PHE A 38 -0.88 2.74 -13.89
C PHE A 38 -0.90 4.28 -14.05
N TYR A 39 -2.03 4.82 -14.47
CA TYR A 39 -2.19 6.25 -14.77
C TYR A 39 -2.83 7.05 -13.64
N GLN A 40 -3.25 6.39 -12.56
CA GLN A 40 -3.87 7.06 -11.41
C GLN A 40 -2.81 7.39 -10.36
N GLY A 41 -2.75 8.65 -9.96
CA GLY A 41 -2.01 9.14 -8.81
C GLY A 41 -2.57 8.56 -7.51
N SER A 42 -1.67 8.25 -6.57
CA SER A 42 -2.06 7.87 -5.21
C SER A 42 -1.32 8.74 -4.21
N THR A 43 -2.05 9.68 -3.61
CA THR A 43 -1.54 10.66 -2.65
C THR A 43 -1.82 10.28 -1.19
N ASP A 44 -2.61 9.24 -0.95
CA ASP A 44 -3.10 8.82 0.37
C ASP A 44 -2.83 7.34 0.72
N HIS A 45 -2.45 6.53 -0.27
CA HIS A 45 -2.17 5.10 -0.08
C HIS A 45 -0.76 4.69 -0.48
N ARG A 46 -0.34 4.94 -1.72
CA ARG A 46 0.92 4.45 -2.29
C ARG A 46 1.95 5.54 -2.56
N GLY A 47 1.60 6.79 -2.31
CA GLY A 47 2.50 7.93 -2.23
C GLY A 47 1.96 8.96 -1.26
N THR A 48 2.38 10.20 -1.45
CA THR A 48 1.93 11.38 -0.68
C THR A 48 1.48 12.49 -1.63
N PRO A 49 0.81 13.55 -1.15
CA PRO A 49 0.44 14.69 -2.00
C PRO A 49 1.62 15.32 -2.74
N GLU A 50 2.79 15.38 -2.10
CA GLU A 50 4.01 15.96 -2.68
C GLU A 50 4.77 14.98 -3.59
N SER A 51 4.57 13.67 -3.39
CA SER A 51 5.24 12.61 -4.14
C SER A 51 4.26 11.45 -4.37
N PRO A 52 3.32 11.60 -5.32
CA PRO A 52 2.28 10.61 -5.55
C PRO A 52 2.86 9.28 -6.03
N GLY A 53 2.21 8.19 -5.62
CA GLY A 53 2.38 6.89 -6.24
C GLY A 53 1.62 6.81 -7.57
N ARG A 54 1.79 5.71 -8.30
CA ARG A 54 0.96 5.26 -9.40
C ARG A 54 0.22 3.98 -9.02
N VAL A 55 -1.10 4.00 -9.15
CA VAL A 55 -2.00 2.85 -8.98
C VAL A 55 -2.80 2.66 -10.26
N VAL A 56 -3.51 1.53 -10.36
CA VAL A 56 -4.26 1.26 -11.58
C VAL A 56 -5.57 2.04 -11.65
N THR A 57 -5.90 2.48 -12.86
CA THR A 57 -7.25 2.85 -13.29
C THR A 57 -7.58 2.11 -14.59
N LEU A 58 -8.82 2.23 -15.06
CA LEU A 58 -9.25 1.72 -16.35
C LEU A 58 -9.35 2.87 -17.35
N ILE A 59 -8.87 2.65 -18.56
CA ILE A 59 -9.07 3.54 -19.70
C ILE A 59 -10.10 2.90 -20.61
N LYS A 60 -11.10 3.68 -21.01
CA LYS A 60 -12.15 3.23 -21.92
C LYS A 60 -11.57 3.14 -23.33
N GLN A 61 -11.93 2.09 -24.04
CA GLN A 61 -11.58 1.92 -25.44
C GLN A 61 -12.08 3.13 -26.27
N PRO A 62 -11.22 3.72 -27.13
CA PRO A 62 -11.63 4.78 -28.05
C PRO A 62 -12.76 4.32 -28.99
N GLU A 63 -13.68 5.21 -29.33
CA GLU A 63 -14.85 4.88 -30.16
C GLU A 63 -14.46 4.47 -31.60
N ASP A 64 -13.32 4.96 -32.08
CA ASP A 64 -12.76 4.65 -33.40
C ASP A 64 -11.88 3.39 -33.42
N TYR A 65 -11.68 2.75 -32.27
CA TYR A 65 -10.91 1.52 -32.16
C TYR A 65 -11.77 0.30 -32.52
N ILE A 66 -11.36 -0.42 -33.56
CA ILE A 66 -12.19 -1.44 -34.23
C ILE A 66 -12.04 -2.87 -33.69
N ASN A 67 -10.98 -3.17 -32.92
CA ASN A 67 -10.76 -4.53 -32.42
C ASN A 67 -11.49 -4.74 -31.08
N ASP A 68 -12.10 -5.91 -30.87
CA ASP A 68 -12.72 -6.28 -29.57
C ASP A 68 -11.69 -6.97 -28.64
N ASP A 69 -10.52 -6.35 -28.49
CA ASP A 69 -9.40 -6.90 -27.72
C ASP A 69 -9.05 -6.07 -26.46
N TRP A 70 -9.80 -5.01 -26.17
CA TRP A 70 -9.68 -4.26 -24.92
C TRP A 70 -10.44 -4.98 -23.82
N ILE A 71 -9.75 -5.92 -23.17
CA ILE A 71 -10.27 -6.64 -22.02
C ILE A 71 -9.46 -6.34 -20.76
N THR A 72 -10.12 -6.41 -19.62
CA THR A 72 -9.46 -6.35 -18.31
C THR A 72 -9.89 -7.52 -17.46
N TRP A 73 -8.93 -8.35 -17.05
CA TRP A 73 -9.14 -9.45 -16.12
C TRP A 73 -9.20 -8.97 -14.67
N GLY A 74 -10.04 -9.62 -13.87
CA GLY A 74 -10.23 -9.30 -12.47
C GLY A 74 -11.00 -10.39 -11.73
N THR A 75 -11.48 -10.04 -10.54
CA THR A 75 -12.27 -10.93 -9.69
C THR A 75 -13.64 -10.32 -9.45
N VAL A 76 -14.68 -11.11 -9.66
CA VAL A 76 -16.05 -10.78 -9.24
C VAL A 76 -16.24 -11.26 -7.80
N TYR A 77 -16.75 -10.39 -6.94
CA TYR A 77 -17.17 -10.70 -5.58
C TYR A 77 -18.68 -10.54 -5.48
N CYS A 78 -19.37 -11.60 -5.08
CA CYS A 78 -20.82 -11.57 -4.84
C CYS A 78 -21.09 -11.35 -3.35
N ILE A 79 -21.82 -10.29 -3.03
CA ILE A 79 -22.20 -9.92 -1.67
C ILE A 79 -23.73 -10.02 -1.52
N PRO A 80 -24.25 -10.30 -0.30
CA PRO A 80 -25.69 -10.29 -0.06
C PRO A 80 -26.28 -8.91 -0.32
N ASP A 81 -27.44 -8.85 -0.97
CA ASP A 81 -28.16 -7.59 -1.27
C ASP A 81 -28.44 -6.77 0.01
N GLU A 82 -28.80 -7.45 1.11
CA GLU A 82 -29.05 -6.83 2.41
C GLU A 82 -27.82 -6.13 3.02
N GLU A 83 -26.61 -6.54 2.66
CA GLU A 83 -25.35 -5.93 3.11
C GLU A 83 -24.76 -4.97 2.06
N ALA A 84 -25.29 -4.99 0.84
CA ALA A 84 -24.70 -4.31 -0.31
C ALA A 84 -24.62 -2.80 -0.09
N GLU A 85 -25.66 -2.18 0.46
CA GLU A 85 -25.67 -0.74 0.71
C GLU A 85 -24.53 -0.30 1.64
N ILE A 86 -24.30 -1.05 2.73
CA ILE A 86 -23.25 -0.73 3.72
C ILE A 86 -21.86 -0.95 3.11
N ILE A 87 -21.66 -2.07 2.41
CA ILE A 87 -20.39 -2.40 1.76
C ILE A 87 -20.06 -1.37 0.68
N LEU A 88 -21.02 -1.02 -0.17
CA LEU A 88 -20.86 -0.01 -1.22
C LEU A 88 -20.55 1.37 -0.62
N LYS A 89 -21.22 1.76 0.47
CA LYS A 89 -20.92 3.04 1.14
C LYS A 89 -19.51 3.09 1.73
N ASN A 90 -19.02 1.97 2.27
CA ASN A 90 -17.64 1.88 2.75
C ASN A 90 -16.62 1.90 1.60
N LEU A 91 -16.95 1.28 0.46
CA LEU A 91 -16.14 1.36 -0.75
C LEU A 91 -16.16 2.77 -1.35
N ASP A 92 -17.29 3.46 -1.38
CA ASP A 92 -17.38 4.87 -1.79
C ASP A 92 -16.45 5.75 -0.93
N TYR A 93 -16.32 5.45 0.37
CA TYR A 93 -15.36 6.15 1.24
C TYR A 93 -13.90 5.82 0.92
N ARG A 94 -13.61 4.56 0.58
CA ARG A 94 -12.28 4.10 0.20
C ARG A 94 -11.84 4.66 -1.16
N GLU A 95 -12.77 4.88 -2.07
CA GLU A 95 -12.51 5.32 -3.45
C GLU A 95 -12.80 6.82 -3.66
N LYS A 96 -12.68 7.64 -2.60
CA LYS A 96 -12.91 9.10 -2.62
C LYS A 96 -12.06 9.88 -3.63
N GLY A 97 -11.02 9.27 -4.20
CA GLY A 97 -10.14 9.85 -5.24
C GLY A 97 -10.77 9.98 -6.63
N GLY A 98 -12.08 10.22 -6.74
CA GLY A 98 -12.74 10.51 -8.03
C GLY A 98 -13.35 9.30 -8.77
N TYR A 99 -13.61 8.20 -8.06
CA TYR A 99 -14.27 7.03 -8.66
C TYR A 99 -15.79 7.18 -8.66
N GLN A 100 -16.41 6.73 -9.76
CA GLN A 100 -17.86 6.57 -9.90
C GLN A 100 -18.23 5.10 -10.04
N ARG A 101 -19.45 4.75 -9.64
CA ARG A 101 -20.01 3.41 -9.84
C ARG A 101 -20.67 3.31 -11.21
N ILE A 102 -20.24 2.35 -12.01
CA ILE A 102 -20.90 1.97 -13.27
C ILE A 102 -21.23 0.48 -13.24
N GLU A 103 -22.21 0.08 -14.03
CA GLU A 103 -22.54 -1.33 -14.23
C GLU A 103 -21.91 -1.83 -15.52
N THR A 104 -21.27 -3.00 -15.48
CA THR A 104 -20.62 -3.61 -16.64
C THR A 104 -21.01 -5.08 -16.76
N ASP A 105 -21.10 -5.56 -18.00
CA ASP A 105 -21.20 -6.99 -18.28
C ASP A 105 -19.89 -7.70 -17.91
N ILE A 106 -20.01 -8.89 -17.31
CA ILE A 106 -18.89 -9.74 -16.93
C ILE A 106 -18.83 -10.97 -17.82
N PHE A 107 -17.62 -11.42 -18.15
CA PHE A 107 -17.40 -12.57 -19.01
C PHE A 107 -16.45 -13.56 -18.33
N ILE A 108 -16.67 -14.85 -18.56
CA ILE A 108 -15.81 -15.92 -18.04
C ILE A 108 -15.19 -16.65 -19.22
N ASN A 109 -13.95 -17.14 -19.06
CA ASN A 109 -13.28 -17.88 -20.12
C ASN A 109 -14.12 -19.07 -20.61
N GLY A 110 -14.15 -19.28 -21.94
CA GLY A 110 -14.90 -20.37 -22.55
C GLY A 110 -16.43 -20.19 -22.59
N LYS A 111 -16.96 -19.02 -22.23
CA LYS A 111 -18.37 -18.67 -22.42
C LYS A 111 -18.50 -17.50 -23.40
N GLU A 112 -19.38 -17.64 -24.39
CA GLU A 112 -19.60 -16.60 -25.42
C GLU A 112 -20.50 -15.47 -24.93
N SER A 113 -21.45 -15.77 -24.04
CA SER A 113 -22.39 -14.79 -23.50
C SER A 113 -21.90 -14.16 -22.20
N SER A 114 -22.37 -12.93 -21.93
CA SER A 114 -22.25 -12.31 -20.61
C SER A 114 -22.70 -13.28 -19.51
N HIS A 115 -21.95 -13.31 -18.42
CA HIS A 115 -22.23 -14.08 -17.21
C HIS A 115 -22.97 -13.24 -16.14
N GLY A 116 -23.59 -12.14 -16.57
CA GLY A 116 -24.32 -11.22 -15.71
C GLY A 116 -23.66 -9.85 -15.66
N LYS A 117 -24.06 -9.05 -14.68
CA LYS A 117 -23.56 -7.69 -14.49
C LYS A 117 -22.88 -7.53 -13.14
N ALA A 118 -21.93 -6.62 -13.06
CA ALA A 118 -21.27 -6.25 -11.82
C ALA A 118 -21.08 -4.73 -11.73
N ILE A 119 -21.10 -4.23 -10.50
CA ILE A 119 -20.71 -2.87 -10.16
C ILE A 119 -19.20 -2.75 -10.28
N LEU A 120 -18.78 -1.71 -10.98
CA LEU A 120 -17.39 -1.33 -11.23
C LEU A 120 -17.16 0.08 -10.68
N TYR A 121 -16.10 0.23 -9.86
CA TYR A 121 -15.60 1.54 -9.47
C TYR A 121 -14.62 2.04 -10.54
N PHE A 122 -15.02 3.09 -11.26
CA PHE A 122 -14.28 3.63 -12.38
C PHE A 122 -13.84 5.06 -12.09
N ALA A 123 -12.55 5.35 -12.14
CA ALA A 123 -12.02 6.70 -12.03
C ALA A 123 -11.98 7.34 -13.42
N SER A 124 -12.68 8.47 -13.59
CA SER A 124 -12.68 9.23 -14.85
C SER A 124 -11.30 9.84 -15.11
N GLU A 125 -10.90 9.96 -16.37
CA GLU A 125 -9.68 10.68 -16.78
C GLU A 125 -9.70 12.17 -16.41
N THR A 126 -10.87 12.71 -16.07
CA THR A 126 -11.04 14.10 -15.61
C THR A 126 -10.80 14.27 -14.10
N ASN A 127 -10.47 13.21 -13.36
CA ASN A 127 -10.24 13.32 -11.92
C ASN A 127 -8.89 14.02 -11.62
N GLU A 128 -8.81 14.76 -10.51
CA GLU A 128 -7.62 15.57 -10.15
C GLU A 128 -6.35 14.74 -9.92
N GLU A 129 -6.52 13.47 -9.59
CA GLU A 129 -5.45 12.52 -9.30
C GLU A 129 -5.02 11.74 -10.56
N PHE A 130 -5.63 12.01 -11.73
CA PHE A 130 -5.26 11.35 -12.98
C PHE A 130 -3.93 11.91 -13.50
N LEU A 131 -2.86 11.11 -13.42
CA LEU A 131 -1.53 11.48 -13.91
C LEU A 131 -1.36 11.24 -15.41
N GLY A 132 -2.23 10.41 -15.99
CA GLY A 132 -2.22 10.08 -17.41
C GLY A 132 -1.06 9.19 -17.85
N GLU A 133 -0.99 9.04 -19.18
CA GLU A 133 0.04 8.30 -19.88
C GLU A 133 1.42 8.89 -19.64
N ASP A 134 2.41 8.02 -19.46
CA ASP A 134 3.81 8.37 -19.42
C ASP A 134 4.64 7.16 -19.89
N SER A 135 5.93 7.36 -20.15
CA SER A 135 6.81 6.26 -20.55
C SER A 135 6.89 5.19 -19.46
N MET A 136 6.97 3.92 -19.86
CA MET A 136 7.10 2.78 -18.94
C MET A 136 8.26 2.95 -17.95
N ASP A 137 9.40 3.49 -18.40
CA ASP A 137 10.53 3.82 -17.54
C ASP A 137 10.15 4.81 -16.43
N LYS A 138 9.55 5.95 -16.77
CA LYS A 138 9.17 6.96 -15.76
C LYS A 138 8.14 6.42 -14.77
N ILE A 139 7.16 5.64 -15.26
CA ILE A 139 6.17 4.97 -14.40
C ILE A 139 6.88 4.00 -13.45
N ALA A 140 7.77 3.15 -13.95
CA ALA A 140 8.52 2.19 -13.14
C ALA A 140 9.39 2.89 -12.07
N HIS A 141 10.13 3.94 -12.44
CA HIS A 141 10.92 4.71 -11.48
C HIS A 141 10.06 5.38 -10.41
N GLN A 142 8.89 5.92 -10.78
CA GLN A 142 7.94 6.47 -9.82
C GLN A 142 7.41 5.38 -8.87
N ILE A 143 7.05 4.21 -9.39
CA ILE A 143 6.60 3.07 -8.58
C ILE A 143 7.70 2.59 -7.60
N VAL A 144 8.96 2.60 -8.01
CA VAL A 144 10.08 2.17 -7.14
C VAL A 144 10.31 3.14 -5.98
N ARG A 145 10.26 4.46 -6.25
CA ARG A 145 10.54 5.49 -5.24
C ARG A 145 9.35 5.81 -4.33
N SER A 146 8.12 5.66 -4.82
CA SER A 146 6.93 6.13 -4.10
C SER A 146 6.52 5.19 -2.96
N VAL A 147 6.21 5.80 -1.82
CA VAL A 147 5.74 5.12 -0.60
C VAL A 147 4.65 5.97 0.02
N GLY A 148 3.54 5.34 0.35
CA GLY A 148 2.44 6.00 1.04
C GLY A 148 2.04 5.26 2.31
N PRO A 149 0.96 5.72 2.97
CA PRO A 149 0.44 5.14 4.22
C PRO A 149 0.14 3.64 4.16
N SER A 150 -0.18 3.11 2.99
CA SER A 150 -0.47 1.70 2.76
C SER A 150 0.76 0.86 2.33
N GLY A 151 1.96 1.43 2.42
CA GLY A 151 3.23 0.80 2.11
C GLY A 151 3.81 1.22 0.75
N ARG A 152 4.80 0.46 0.26
CA ARG A 152 5.52 0.83 -0.97
C ARG A 152 4.60 0.70 -2.17
N ASN A 153 4.86 1.52 -3.18
CA ASN A 153 4.11 1.44 -4.41
C ASN A 153 4.49 0.21 -5.24
N LEU A 154 5.76 -0.20 -5.29
CA LEU A 154 6.14 -1.47 -5.92
C LEU A 154 5.46 -2.69 -5.28
N ASP A 155 5.18 -2.67 -3.97
CA ASP A 155 4.47 -3.78 -3.34
C ASP A 155 3.04 -3.91 -3.89
N TYR A 156 2.43 -2.80 -4.31
CA TYR A 156 1.12 -2.81 -4.98
C TYR A 156 1.24 -3.46 -6.36
N LEU A 157 2.22 -3.05 -7.16
CA LEU A 157 2.45 -3.60 -8.50
C LEU A 157 2.72 -5.11 -8.44
N LEU A 158 3.66 -5.54 -7.60
CA LEU A 158 4.03 -6.96 -7.49
C LEU A 158 2.88 -7.83 -6.96
N LYS A 159 2.06 -7.30 -6.04
CA LYS A 159 0.85 -8.01 -5.58
C LYS A 159 -0.20 -8.13 -6.68
N LEU A 160 -0.39 -7.07 -7.47
CA LEU A 160 -1.29 -7.10 -8.62
C LEU A 160 -0.80 -8.10 -9.68
N ALA A 161 0.46 -8.02 -10.07
CA ALA A 161 1.06 -8.92 -11.05
C ALA A 161 0.96 -10.39 -10.58
N ASN A 162 1.33 -10.69 -9.34
CA ASN A 162 1.16 -12.03 -8.76
C ASN A 162 -0.30 -12.51 -8.75
N SER A 163 -1.26 -11.62 -8.48
CA SER A 163 -2.68 -11.97 -8.59
C SER A 163 -3.06 -12.35 -10.02
N LEU A 164 -2.60 -11.62 -11.03
CA LEU A 164 -2.87 -11.89 -12.44
C LEU A 164 -2.16 -13.17 -12.93
N HIS A 165 -0.89 -13.38 -12.54
CA HIS A 165 -0.17 -14.64 -12.78
C HIS A 165 -0.91 -15.85 -12.23
N LYS A 166 -1.46 -15.75 -11.00
CA LYS A 166 -2.28 -16.83 -10.40
C LYS A 166 -3.58 -17.08 -11.15
N MET A 167 -4.13 -16.06 -11.81
CA MET A 167 -5.29 -16.21 -12.70
C MET A 167 -4.91 -16.86 -14.05
N GLN A 168 -3.62 -16.90 -14.40
CA GLN A 168 -3.10 -17.37 -15.69
C GLN A 168 -3.67 -16.54 -16.85
N VAL A 169 -3.60 -15.22 -16.72
CA VAL A 169 -4.13 -14.25 -17.69
C VAL A 169 -3.04 -13.29 -18.12
N GLU A 170 -3.17 -12.73 -19.32
CA GLU A 170 -2.28 -11.71 -19.84
C GLU A 170 -2.73 -10.30 -19.43
N ASP A 171 -1.76 -9.45 -19.10
CA ASP A 171 -1.93 -8.01 -18.86
C ASP A 171 -0.60 -7.31 -19.20
N ASP A 172 -0.45 -6.93 -20.47
CA ASP A 172 0.81 -6.42 -21.04
C ASP A 172 1.40 -5.27 -20.22
N HIS A 173 0.56 -4.31 -19.81
CA HIS A 173 1.03 -3.12 -19.11
C HIS A 173 1.51 -3.46 -17.69
N VAL A 174 0.77 -4.29 -16.95
CA VAL A 174 1.18 -4.70 -15.60
C VAL A 174 2.46 -5.53 -15.64
N PHE A 175 2.58 -6.47 -16.57
CA PHE A 175 3.74 -7.37 -16.66
C PHE A 175 5.00 -6.69 -17.20
N GLU A 176 4.86 -5.73 -18.11
CA GLU A 176 6.00 -4.93 -18.54
C GLU A 176 6.51 -4.03 -17.41
N LEU A 177 5.61 -3.41 -16.62
CA LEU A 177 6.02 -2.67 -15.41
C LEU A 177 6.64 -3.58 -14.36
N GLU A 178 6.08 -4.77 -14.13
CA GLU A 178 6.66 -5.75 -13.21
C GLU A 178 8.11 -6.05 -13.59
N LYS A 179 8.37 -6.35 -14.87
CA LYS A 179 9.72 -6.61 -15.37
C LYS A 179 10.67 -5.44 -15.10
N LEU A 180 10.28 -4.22 -15.48
CA LEU A 180 11.11 -3.02 -15.30
C LEU A 180 11.38 -2.75 -13.81
N VAL A 181 10.37 -2.87 -12.95
CA VAL A 181 10.52 -2.67 -11.51
C VAL A 181 11.43 -3.74 -10.89
N LEU A 182 11.34 -5.01 -11.32
CA LEU A 182 12.24 -6.07 -10.86
C LEU A 182 13.69 -5.82 -11.31
N GLU A 183 13.91 -5.28 -12.51
CA GLU A 183 15.24 -4.87 -12.98
C GLU A 183 15.81 -3.71 -12.16
N LEU A 184 15.01 -2.67 -11.91
CA LEU A 184 15.38 -1.55 -11.04
C LEU A 184 15.69 -2.02 -9.61
N MET A 185 14.88 -2.95 -9.09
CA MET A 185 15.12 -3.55 -7.77
C MET A 185 16.49 -4.23 -7.70
N LYS A 186 16.87 -4.99 -8.73
CA LYS A 186 18.20 -5.62 -8.81
C LYS A 186 19.31 -4.56 -8.90
N GLN A 187 19.16 -3.55 -9.74
CA GLN A 187 20.15 -2.47 -9.91
C GLN A 187 20.39 -1.71 -8.61
N HIS A 188 19.34 -1.51 -7.80
CA HIS A 188 19.40 -0.76 -6.54
C HIS A 188 19.52 -1.64 -5.30
N ASN A 189 19.79 -2.96 -5.44
CA ASN A 189 19.87 -3.93 -4.35
C ASN A 189 18.65 -3.92 -3.41
N ILE A 190 17.47 -3.67 -3.97
CA ILE A 190 16.20 -3.73 -3.26
C ILE A 190 15.80 -5.20 -3.13
N VAL A 191 15.75 -5.70 -1.90
CA VAL A 191 15.34 -7.08 -1.63
C VAL A 191 13.82 -7.19 -1.79
N GLU A 192 13.39 -8.25 -2.47
CA GLU A 192 12.00 -8.67 -2.48
C GLU A 192 11.65 -9.22 -1.09
N HIS A 193 10.79 -8.53 -0.34
CA HIS A 193 10.20 -9.14 0.85
C HIS A 193 9.34 -10.33 0.40
N GLN A 194 9.38 -11.45 1.12
CA GLN A 194 8.65 -12.68 0.78
C GLN A 194 7.14 -12.42 0.59
N TYR A 195 6.74 -12.11 -0.64
CA TYR A 195 5.33 -12.01 -1.05
C TYR A 195 4.81 -13.33 -1.67
N LEU A 196 5.71 -14.29 -1.85
CA LEU A 196 5.42 -15.62 -2.41
C LEU A 196 5.00 -16.66 -1.36
N SER A 197 5.14 -16.38 -0.06
CA SER A 197 4.69 -17.27 1.03
C SER A 197 3.41 -16.74 1.67
N GLY A 198 2.28 -16.95 0.99
CA GLY A 198 0.94 -16.68 1.49
C GLY A 198 -0.05 -17.68 0.93
N ALA A 199 0.26 -18.97 1.11
CA ALA A 199 -0.64 -20.08 0.87
C ALA A 199 -1.32 -20.45 2.20
N GLY A 200 -2.66 -20.53 2.19
CA GLY A 200 -3.42 -21.35 3.13
C GLY A 200 -3.95 -20.62 4.37
N GLY A 201 -5.27 -20.43 4.41
CA GLY A 201 -5.97 -20.01 5.62
C GLY A 201 -7.42 -19.60 5.40
N ASP A 202 -8.18 -20.33 4.59
CA ASP A 202 -9.63 -20.31 4.66
C ASP A 202 -10.04 -20.80 6.06
N GLY A 203 -10.42 -19.86 6.91
CA GLY A 203 -10.93 -20.10 8.25
C GLY A 203 -12.32 -19.51 8.37
N ALA A 204 -13.31 -20.20 7.81
CA ALA A 204 -14.68 -20.05 8.24
C ALA A 204 -14.76 -20.47 9.72
N GLN A 205 -14.98 -19.52 10.63
CA GLN A 205 -15.44 -19.84 11.98
C GLN A 205 -16.59 -18.91 12.38
N GLN A 206 -17.74 -19.56 12.49
CA GLN A 206 -18.92 -19.11 13.21
C GLN A 206 -18.54 -18.73 14.64
N HIS A 207 -19.00 -17.57 15.10
CA HIS A 207 -19.33 -17.37 16.51
C HIS A 207 -20.60 -16.52 16.60
N GLN A 208 -21.71 -17.20 16.90
CA GLN A 208 -22.87 -16.59 17.53
C GLN A 208 -22.43 -16.05 18.89
N GLN A 209 -22.60 -14.75 19.12
CA GLN A 209 -22.81 -14.22 20.46
C GLN A 209 -23.77 -13.04 20.38
N SER A 210 -24.90 -13.23 21.04
CA SER A 210 -25.98 -12.27 21.28
C SER A 210 -25.50 -11.07 22.08
N LEU A 211 -25.71 -9.85 21.55
CA LEU A 211 -25.73 -8.62 22.34
C LEU A 211 -26.91 -7.74 21.90
N SER A 212 -27.73 -7.40 22.89
CA SER A 212 -28.87 -6.48 22.88
C SER A 212 -28.47 -5.03 22.52
N PRO A 213 -29.43 -4.17 22.09
CA PRO A 213 -29.14 -2.95 21.36
C PRO A 213 -28.63 -1.82 22.27
N SER A 214 -27.53 -1.16 21.87
CA SER A 214 -27.07 0.11 22.44
C SER A 214 -26.80 1.12 21.32
N ASP A 215 -27.20 2.36 21.57
CA ASP A 215 -27.35 3.52 20.66
C ASP A 215 -26.36 3.68 19.47
N PRO A 216 -26.86 4.01 18.26
CA PRO A 216 -26.05 4.12 17.04
C PRO A 216 -25.33 5.48 16.82
N ASN A 217 -25.22 6.35 17.83
CA ASN A 217 -24.63 7.69 17.68
C ASN A 217 -23.50 7.99 18.67
N SER A 218 -22.44 7.17 18.64
CA SER A 218 -21.14 7.56 19.19
C SER A 218 -20.03 6.96 18.35
N PRO A 219 -19.11 7.75 17.76
CA PRO A 219 -17.97 7.20 17.07
C PRO A 219 -17.13 6.41 18.08
N SER A 220 -16.80 5.17 17.72
CA SER A 220 -15.94 4.33 18.54
C SER A 220 -14.60 5.04 18.75
N THR A 221 -14.12 5.03 20.00
CA THR A 221 -12.86 5.65 20.41
C THR A 221 -11.63 5.01 19.76
N ALA A 222 -11.79 3.89 19.05
CA ALA A 222 -10.73 3.20 18.34
C ALA A 222 -10.49 3.75 16.92
N ASP A 223 -11.55 4.08 16.16
CA ASP A 223 -11.44 4.57 14.78
C ASP A 223 -10.89 6.00 14.69
N SER A 224 -11.20 6.81 15.70
CA SER A 224 -10.66 8.16 15.88
C SER A 224 -9.20 8.18 16.31
N HIS A 225 -8.66 7.08 16.85
CA HIS A 225 -7.26 7.01 17.29
C HIS A 225 -6.32 6.69 16.12
N VAL A 226 -6.69 5.72 15.26
CA VAL A 226 -5.85 5.25 14.14
C VAL A 226 -5.71 6.29 13.02
N ILE A 227 -6.77 7.05 12.72
CA ILE A 227 -6.75 8.13 11.72
C ILE A 227 -5.88 9.29 12.20
N ASN A 228 -5.92 9.62 13.49
CA ASN A 228 -5.10 10.67 14.08
C ASN A 228 -3.62 10.29 14.18
N GLU A 229 -3.29 9.04 14.51
CA GLU A 229 -1.88 8.57 14.52
C GLU A 229 -1.23 8.65 13.14
N THR A 230 -1.98 8.31 12.07
CA THR A 230 -1.48 8.34 10.69
C THR A 230 -1.24 9.77 10.20
N LEU A 231 -2.14 10.70 10.50
CA LEU A 231 -2.01 12.12 10.15
C LEU A 231 -0.90 12.83 10.95
N GLU A 232 -0.72 12.47 12.22
CA GLU A 232 0.38 12.97 13.05
C GLU A 232 1.74 12.39 12.64
N LEU A 233 1.81 11.11 12.24
CA LEU A 233 3.01 10.54 11.60
C LEU A 233 3.32 11.26 10.28
N GLN A 234 2.32 11.53 9.43
CA GLN A 234 2.48 12.26 8.16
C GLN A 234 3.06 13.68 8.37
N LYS A 235 2.51 14.50 9.27
CA LYS A 235 3.07 15.82 9.59
C LYS A 235 4.52 15.75 10.11
N LYS A 236 4.86 14.65 10.77
CA LYS A 236 6.12 14.46 11.48
C LYS A 236 7.28 14.01 10.59
N TYR A 237 7.06 13.45 9.39
CA TYR A 237 8.15 13.06 8.46
C TYR A 237 8.44 14.08 7.35
N PHE A 238 7.50 14.99 7.07
CA PHE A 238 7.64 16.06 6.05
C PHE A 238 7.98 17.43 6.65
N THR A 239 8.20 17.51 7.97
CA THR A 239 8.80 18.68 8.64
C THR A 239 10.33 18.62 8.59
N GLN A 240 11.01 19.75 8.82
CA GLN A 240 12.47 19.76 8.87
C GLN A 240 12.97 18.83 10.00
N PRO A 241 13.89 17.88 9.72
CA PRO A 241 14.52 17.06 10.75
C PRO A 241 15.18 17.94 11.82
N LYS A 242 14.98 17.60 13.09
CA LYS A 242 15.58 18.34 14.23
C LYS A 242 17.07 18.01 14.44
N GLY A 243 17.55 16.97 13.78
CA GLY A 243 18.93 16.51 13.83
C GLY A 243 19.20 15.43 12.81
N SER A 244 20.43 14.92 12.84
CA SER A 244 20.89 13.84 11.98
C SER A 244 21.68 12.80 12.76
N ILE A 245 21.63 11.56 12.28
CA ILE A 245 22.34 10.41 12.81
C ILE A 245 23.20 9.85 11.67
N LEU A 246 24.52 9.93 11.82
CA LEU A 246 25.47 9.26 10.93
C LEU A 246 25.58 7.80 11.34
N ILE A 247 25.47 6.89 10.39
CA ILE A 247 25.50 5.45 10.63
C ILE A 247 26.66 4.77 9.90
N ASP A 248 27.09 3.61 10.42
CA ASP A 248 28.16 2.82 9.79
C ASP A 248 27.67 2.02 8.58
N ASP A 249 28.59 1.44 7.81
CA ASP A 249 28.24 0.68 6.61
C ASP A 249 27.35 -0.54 6.89
N GLY A 250 27.43 -1.14 8.09
CA GLY A 250 26.59 -2.27 8.49
C GLY A 250 25.16 -1.85 8.78
N ALA A 251 24.98 -0.70 9.46
CA ALA A 251 23.70 -0.08 9.68
C ALA A 251 23.08 0.45 8.38
N VAL A 252 23.90 0.99 7.45
CA VAL A 252 23.45 1.37 6.10
C VAL A 252 22.84 0.15 5.41
N GLN A 253 23.57 -0.96 5.35
CA GLN A 253 23.06 -2.19 4.73
C GLN A 253 21.77 -2.68 5.41
N ALA A 254 21.70 -2.64 6.74
CA ALA A 254 20.54 -3.09 7.51
C ALA A 254 19.30 -2.21 7.26
N ILE A 255 19.47 -0.88 7.21
CA ILE A 255 18.39 0.08 7.02
C ILE A 255 17.93 0.13 5.56
N SER A 256 18.86 0.09 4.60
CA SER A 256 18.56 0.04 3.16
C SER A 256 17.71 -1.18 2.77
N GLN A 257 17.80 -2.27 3.54
CA GLN A 257 16.99 -3.48 3.34
C GLN A 257 15.60 -3.42 4.01
N ARG A 258 15.20 -2.30 4.64
CA ARG A 258 13.92 -2.04 5.36
C ARG A 258 13.46 -3.11 6.38
N ALA A 259 14.29 -4.09 6.69
CA ALA A 259 13.93 -5.19 7.59
C ALA A 259 14.28 -4.89 9.06
N LYS A 260 15.21 -3.96 9.32
CA LYS A 260 15.82 -3.81 10.64
C LYS A 260 15.71 -2.39 11.18
N SER A 261 15.47 -2.31 12.48
CA SER A 261 15.53 -1.08 13.27
C SER A 261 16.96 -0.57 13.35
N LEU A 262 17.13 0.75 13.49
CA LEU A 262 18.42 1.34 13.81
C LEU A 262 18.76 1.07 15.28
N LEU A 263 19.83 0.32 15.51
CA LEU A 263 20.35 0.02 16.84
C LEU A 263 21.50 0.97 17.20
N ALA A 264 21.74 1.16 18.50
CA ALA A 264 22.76 2.09 18.99
C ALA A 264 24.19 1.73 18.54
N VAL A 265 24.47 0.44 18.36
CA VAL A 265 25.75 -0.08 17.83
C VAL A 265 26.05 0.42 16.42
N GLY A 266 25.03 0.71 15.62
CA GLY A 266 25.17 1.14 14.22
C GLY A 266 25.35 2.65 14.04
N ILE A 267 25.37 3.42 15.13
CA ILE A 267 25.46 4.88 15.10
C ILE A 267 26.93 5.29 15.28
N VAL A 268 27.42 6.13 14.37
CA VAL A 268 28.78 6.69 14.40
C VAL A 268 28.82 8.01 15.13
N LYS A 269 27.88 8.91 14.83
CA LYS A 269 27.73 10.22 15.49
C LYS A 269 26.31 10.74 15.28
N ILE A 270 25.93 11.72 16.10
CA ILE A 270 24.70 12.49 15.87
C ILE A 270 25.02 13.98 15.76
N SER A 271 24.09 14.77 15.23
CA SER A 271 24.17 16.22 15.15
C SER A 271 22.78 16.85 15.31
N GLY A 272 22.71 18.03 15.91
CA GLY A 272 21.45 18.69 16.28
C GLY A 272 21.03 18.40 17.71
N THR A 273 19.85 18.91 18.10
CA THR A 273 19.29 18.75 19.45
C THR A 273 17.84 18.32 19.30
N PHE A 274 17.49 17.17 19.89
CA PHE A 274 16.21 16.54 19.65
C PHE A 274 15.80 15.62 20.79
N GLU A 275 14.50 15.56 21.04
CA GLU A 275 13.88 14.78 22.11
C GLU A 275 13.30 13.46 21.57
N PRO A 276 12.95 12.48 22.43
CA PRO A 276 12.23 11.29 22.01
C PRO A 276 10.96 11.67 21.25
N GLY A 277 10.68 10.95 20.18
CA GLY A 277 9.63 11.29 19.25
C GLY A 277 9.99 12.42 18.29
N SER A 278 11.24 12.85 18.14
CA SER A 278 11.62 13.82 17.09
C SER A 278 11.97 13.13 15.77
N LEU A 279 11.70 13.81 14.66
CA LEU A 279 12.20 13.42 13.34
C LEU A 279 13.69 13.74 13.23
N VAL A 280 14.46 12.76 12.75
CA VAL A 280 15.90 12.90 12.46
C VAL A 280 16.24 12.32 11.08
N SER A 281 17.24 12.93 10.43
CA SER A 281 17.87 12.41 9.21
C SER A 281 18.82 11.26 9.55
N ILE A 282 18.93 10.27 8.67
CA ILE A 282 19.90 9.18 8.79
C ILE A 282 20.85 9.29 7.59
N LEU A 283 22.13 9.49 7.90
CA LEU A 283 23.16 9.82 6.92
C LEU A 283 24.16 8.68 6.77
N ASP A 284 24.61 8.43 5.54
CA ASP A 284 25.78 7.59 5.27
C ASP A 284 27.10 8.33 5.59
N LYS A 285 28.22 7.60 5.55
CA LYS A 285 29.58 8.17 5.76
C LYS A 285 29.96 9.33 4.83
N ASN A 286 29.29 9.46 3.68
CA ASN A 286 29.50 10.55 2.72
C ASN A 286 28.58 11.76 3.01
N ASN A 287 27.79 11.71 4.09
CA ASN A 287 26.74 12.65 4.46
C ASN A 287 25.54 12.70 3.49
N ASN A 288 25.32 11.64 2.71
CA ASN A 288 24.10 11.50 1.94
C ASN A 288 22.96 11.08 2.87
N GLU A 289 21.81 11.74 2.76
CA GLU A 289 20.61 11.37 3.51
C GLU A 289 19.98 10.12 2.89
N LEU A 290 20.03 9.00 3.62
CA LEU A 290 19.51 7.71 3.16
C LEU A 290 18.08 7.45 3.63
N SER A 291 17.77 7.89 4.85
CA SER A 291 16.44 7.75 5.44
C SER A 291 16.15 8.87 6.41
N ARG A 292 14.89 8.94 6.84
CA ARG A 292 14.44 9.70 8.00
C ARG A 292 13.74 8.77 8.98
N GLY A 293 13.75 9.13 10.25
CA GLY A 293 13.09 8.30 11.25
C GLY A 293 12.71 9.04 12.52
N ILE A 294 11.81 8.43 13.31
CA ILE A 294 11.41 8.96 14.61
C ILE A 294 12.25 8.32 15.71
N SER A 295 13.05 9.14 16.38
CA SER A 295 13.92 8.66 17.44
C SER A 295 13.14 8.24 18.69
N ASN A 296 13.44 7.07 19.26
CA ASN A 296 12.94 6.63 20.55
C ASN A 296 13.68 7.29 21.73
N TYR A 297 14.82 7.93 21.47
CA TYR A 297 15.72 8.52 22.48
C TYR A 297 16.13 9.94 22.10
N SER A 298 16.49 10.76 23.08
CA SER A 298 17.00 12.13 22.85
C SER A 298 18.43 12.11 22.30
N ASP A 299 18.92 13.26 21.82
CA ASP A 299 20.33 13.41 21.43
C ASP A 299 21.29 13.11 22.59
N ARG A 300 20.94 13.51 23.82
CA ARG A 300 21.74 13.28 25.02
C ARG A 300 21.81 11.80 25.38
N GLU A 301 20.68 11.10 25.28
CA GLU A 301 20.57 9.67 25.53
C GLU A 301 21.29 8.87 24.43
N ILE A 302 21.16 9.25 23.16
CA ILE A 302 21.86 8.53 22.07
C ILE A 302 23.36 8.70 22.20
N ASN A 303 23.86 9.90 22.51
CA ASN A 303 25.30 10.13 22.70
C ASN A 303 25.91 9.21 23.77
N THR A 304 25.17 8.83 24.82
CA THR A 304 25.65 7.87 25.82
C THR A 304 25.48 6.41 25.39
N LEU A 305 24.54 6.13 24.47
CA LEU A 305 24.26 4.79 23.95
C LEU A 305 25.12 4.39 22.75
N ILE A 306 25.80 5.31 22.05
CA ILE A 306 26.63 4.98 20.87
C ILE A 306 27.58 3.81 21.16
N GLY A 307 27.54 2.79 20.31
CA GLY A 307 28.35 1.56 20.46
C GLY A 307 27.82 0.55 21.50
N THR A 308 26.75 0.87 22.22
CA THR A 308 26.14 -0.03 23.21
C THR A 308 25.25 -1.08 22.53
N HIS A 309 25.33 -2.33 23.00
CA HIS A 309 24.44 -3.40 22.56
C HIS A 309 23.01 -3.18 23.10
N SER A 310 21.97 -3.50 22.32
CA SER A 310 20.57 -3.17 22.64
C SER A 310 20.10 -3.63 24.02
N GLN A 311 20.53 -4.82 24.44
CA GLN A 311 20.19 -5.41 25.74
C GLN A 311 20.74 -4.62 26.95
N HIS A 312 21.81 -3.84 26.75
CA HIS A 312 22.46 -3.06 27.81
C HIS A 312 21.97 -1.61 27.89
N ILE A 313 21.00 -1.20 27.06
CA ILE A 313 20.45 0.16 27.11
C ILE A 313 19.93 0.51 28.50
N LYS A 314 19.25 -0.43 29.17
CA LYS A 314 18.72 -0.23 30.52
C LYS A 314 19.83 -0.06 31.56
N ASP A 315 20.97 -0.74 31.38
CA ASP A 315 22.11 -0.65 32.30
C ASP A 315 22.81 0.71 32.17
N VAL A 316 22.90 1.25 30.95
CA VAL A 316 23.55 2.54 30.67
C VAL A 316 22.68 3.73 31.06
N LEU A 317 21.37 3.70 30.77
CA LEU A 317 20.46 4.81 31.03
C LEU A 317 19.67 4.69 32.34
N GLY A 318 19.63 3.52 32.96
CA GLY A 318 18.74 3.21 34.09
C GLY A 318 17.29 2.90 33.68
N PHE A 319 16.95 3.05 32.39
CA PHE A 319 15.63 2.76 31.82
C PHE A 319 15.75 2.35 30.35
N THR A 320 14.67 1.85 29.75
CA THR A 320 14.61 1.57 28.31
C THR A 320 13.24 1.93 27.72
N ARG A 321 13.22 2.37 26.46
CA ARG A 321 12.03 2.61 25.63
C ARG A 321 11.92 1.61 24.47
N GLY A 322 12.78 0.59 24.47
CA GLY A 322 12.89 -0.39 23.40
C GLY A 322 14.36 -0.75 23.15
N GLU A 323 14.58 -1.72 22.28
CA GLU A 323 15.94 -2.17 21.93
C GLU A 323 16.59 -1.31 20.83
N SER A 324 15.78 -0.47 20.19
CA SER A 324 16.08 0.27 18.97
C SER A 324 16.08 1.77 19.22
N ILE A 325 17.06 2.46 18.62
CA ILE A 325 17.07 3.92 18.56
C ILE A 325 15.97 4.42 17.64
N ILE A 326 15.76 3.75 16.50
CA ILE A 326 14.62 3.99 15.61
C ILE A 326 14.06 2.65 15.16
N ASP A 327 12.77 2.41 15.40
CA ASP A 327 12.11 1.20 14.92
C ASP A 327 12.01 1.18 13.39
N ASN A 328 12.07 -0.02 12.79
CA ASN A 328 11.88 -0.18 11.34
C ASN A 328 10.58 0.43 10.81
N LYS A 329 9.47 0.31 11.57
CA LYS A 329 8.18 0.94 11.27
C LYS A 329 8.21 2.46 11.33
N ASN A 330 9.22 3.02 11.99
CA ASN A 330 9.44 4.45 12.17
C ASN A 330 10.61 4.96 11.31
N LEU A 331 11.05 4.18 10.30
CA LEU A 331 12.05 4.57 9.31
C LEU A 331 11.40 4.72 7.92
N ILE A 332 11.83 5.74 7.20
CA ILE A 332 11.45 6.00 5.81
C ILE A 332 12.73 6.21 5.01
N LEU A 333 13.07 5.29 4.09
CA LEU A 333 14.14 5.51 3.10
C LEU A 333 13.72 6.59 2.10
N LEU A 334 14.67 7.45 1.73
CA LEU A 334 14.50 8.54 0.76
C LEU A 334 14.95 8.17 -0.65
#